data_AF-A0A136HXE4-F1
#
_entry.id   AF-A0A136HXE4-F1
#
_cell.length_a   1.000
_cell.length_b   1.000
_cell.length_c   1.000
_cell.angle_alpha   90.00
_cell.angle_beta   90.00
_cell.angle_gamma   90.00
#
_symmetry.space_group_name_H-M   'P 1'
#
loop_
_entity.id
_entity.type
_entity.pdbx_description
1 polymer ?
#
loop_
_entity_poly.entity_id
_entity_poly.type
_entity_poly.pdbx_seq_one_letter_code
_entity_poly.pdbx_strand_id
1 'polypeptide(L)'
;MNDIATLINLAYVVAAALFIIGLKLLSHPDTAKKGNFVSAVGMLVAVVVTLLDQQILSYHYILLGFVVGGAYGAWKAKKVEMTAMPEMVSLFNGFGGAASLLLGWATLAGMSALALNTESAFTFITLFFTILVGGITFSGSVVAWGKLSGKMSSKAVIFTGLRELSILHLIGMVVVGYLFTTDPSNALWIYCAIALSLSFGLWATISIGGADMPVVIALLNSYSGVAASAAGLATGNTILIVTGLLVGASGLILTNIMCKAMNRSLMNVLLSGFAKPVEAGEKIEGEIKVLSAQDAFYVLEAAQAVLVVPGYGMAVAQAQHAVRELQSLLEDNGCTVDYAIHAVAGRMPGHMNVLLAEADVPYDQLYEMDDVNPRMENYDVVIVIGANDVVNPAAKEMKGSPIYGMPVIEAHRAKTVFVLKRSANAGFAGVDNPLFFKDNTRMVLGDAKDTINSIIREFGDE
;
A
#
# COMPACT_ATOMS: atom_id res chain seq x y z
N MET A 1 28.82 -21.80 28.63
CA MET A 1 28.03 -21.97 27.40
C MET A 1 26.55 -21.60 27.59
N ASN A 2 25.95 -21.75 28.79
CA ASN A 2 24.54 -21.37 29.02
C ASN A 2 24.29 -19.85 29.11
N ASP A 3 25.19 -19.06 29.70
CA ASP A 3 24.90 -17.65 29.99
C ASP A 3 24.73 -16.75 28.75
N ILE A 4 25.53 -16.99 27.70
CA ILE A 4 25.44 -16.22 26.44
C ILE A 4 24.16 -16.56 25.68
N ALA A 5 23.80 -17.85 25.58
CA ALA A 5 22.56 -18.26 24.93
C ALA A 5 21.32 -17.73 25.68
N THR A 6 21.36 -17.75 27.02
CA THR A 6 20.30 -17.15 27.85
C THR A 6 20.23 -15.63 27.64
N LEU A 7 21.37 -14.93 27.59
CA LEU A 7 21.43 -13.51 27.30
C LEU A 7 20.85 -13.17 25.92
N ILE A 8 21.20 -13.95 24.89
CA ILE A 8 20.68 -13.79 23.53
C ILE A 8 19.16 -13.93 23.51
N ASN A 9 18.64 -15.00 24.10
CA ASN A 9 17.20 -15.24 24.15
C ASN A 9 16.45 -14.16 24.95
N LEU A 10 17.01 -13.72 26.07
CA LEU A 10 16.41 -12.64 26.87
C LEU A 10 16.41 -11.31 26.10
N ALA A 11 17.47 -11.00 25.38
CA ALA A 11 17.53 -9.80 24.56
C ALA A 11 16.60 -9.89 23.33
N TYR A 12 16.36 -11.07 22.76
CA TYR A 12 15.30 -11.27 21.76
C TYR A 12 13.91 -11.02 22.34
N VAL A 13 13.63 -11.45 23.58
CA VAL A 13 12.36 -11.12 24.25
C VAL A 13 12.22 -9.61 24.44
N VAL A 14 13.29 -8.92 24.84
CA VAL A 14 13.28 -7.46 24.95
C VAL A 14 13.04 -6.80 23.60
N ALA A 15 13.74 -7.22 22.54
CA ALA A 15 13.56 -6.69 21.19
C ALA A 15 12.12 -6.90 20.69
N ALA A 16 11.55 -8.10 20.91
CA ALA A 16 10.16 -8.40 20.59
C ALA A 16 9.18 -7.48 21.32
N ALA A 17 9.38 -7.26 22.62
CA ALA A 17 8.56 -6.33 23.41
C ALA A 17 8.66 -4.89 22.88
N LEU A 18 9.85 -4.45 22.49
CA LEU A 18 10.06 -3.13 21.88
C LEU A 18 9.32 -3.01 20.54
N PHE A 19 9.33 -4.04 19.69
CA PHE A 19 8.55 -4.01 18.44
C PHE A 19 7.04 -3.92 18.68
N ILE A 20 6.52 -4.66 19.67
CA ILE A 20 5.08 -4.61 20.02
C ILE A 20 4.71 -3.21 20.55
N ILE A 21 5.51 -2.66 21.45
CA ILE A 21 5.30 -1.30 21.98
C ILE A 21 5.41 -0.27 20.87
N GLY A 22 6.42 -0.40 20.00
CA GLY A 22 6.63 0.47 18.85
C GLY A 22 5.42 0.50 17.91
N LEU A 23 4.88 -0.68 17.54
CA LEU A 23 3.66 -0.80 16.73
C LEU A 23 2.44 -0.17 17.42
N LYS A 24 2.28 -0.37 18.73
CA LYS A 24 1.19 0.24 19.49
C LYS A 24 1.29 1.77 19.50
N LEU A 25 2.49 2.32 19.62
CA LEU A 25 2.70 3.78 19.58
C LEU A 25 2.53 4.36 18.17
N LEU A 26 2.69 3.55 17.12
CA LEU A 26 2.43 3.97 15.74
C LEU A 26 0.94 4.11 15.40
N SER A 27 0.02 3.60 16.24
CA SER A 27 -1.42 3.69 15.98
C SER A 27 -2.01 5.07 16.28
N HIS A 28 -1.26 5.98 16.93
CA HIS A 28 -1.70 7.33 17.21
C HIS A 28 -0.69 8.38 16.71
N PRO A 29 -1.14 9.48 16.06
CA PRO A 29 -0.25 10.49 15.47
C PRO A 29 0.71 11.15 16.47
N ASP A 30 0.26 11.42 17.69
CA ASP A 30 1.02 12.05 18.77
C ASP A 30 2.17 11.16 19.28
N THR A 31 1.98 9.84 19.30
CA THR A 31 2.99 8.88 19.72
C THR A 31 3.80 8.28 18.57
N ALA A 32 3.43 8.51 17.31
CA ALA A 32 4.01 7.85 16.15
C ALA A 32 5.55 8.00 16.05
N LYS A 33 6.07 9.20 16.32
CA LYS A 33 7.52 9.46 16.32
C LYS A 33 8.25 8.62 17.37
N LYS A 34 7.68 8.50 18.58
CA LYS A 34 8.21 7.66 19.66
C LYS A 34 8.14 6.19 19.28
N GLY A 35 7.02 5.75 18.68
CA GLY A 35 6.86 4.38 18.21
C GLY A 35 7.92 3.96 17.21
N ASN A 36 8.21 4.80 16.22
CA ASN A 36 9.28 4.54 15.25
C ASN A 36 10.66 4.42 15.93
N PHE A 37 10.97 5.31 16.88
CA PHE A 37 12.23 5.25 17.62
C PHE A 37 12.36 3.98 18.46
N VAL A 38 11.31 3.58 19.18
CA VAL A 38 11.27 2.35 19.98
C VAL A 38 11.50 1.11 19.10
N SER A 39 10.85 1.04 17.93
CA SER A 39 11.07 -0.03 16.94
C SER A 39 12.51 -0.06 16.42
N ALA A 40 13.12 1.11 16.17
CA ALA A 40 14.51 1.20 15.74
C ALA A 40 15.49 0.71 16.81
N VAL A 41 15.25 1.03 18.09
CA VAL A 41 16.03 0.47 19.21
C VAL A 41 15.84 -1.05 19.31
N GLY A 42 14.62 -1.56 19.14
CA GLY A 42 14.36 -3.01 19.10
C GLY A 42 15.15 -3.71 17.99
N MET A 43 15.19 -3.12 16.79
CA MET A 43 15.99 -3.62 15.67
C MET A 43 17.49 -3.59 15.97
N LEU A 44 18.01 -2.51 16.55
CA LEU A 44 19.41 -2.41 16.94
C LEU A 44 19.79 -3.51 17.94
N VAL A 45 18.97 -3.73 18.96
CA VAL A 45 19.17 -4.81 19.95
C VAL A 45 19.20 -6.17 19.26
N ALA A 46 18.22 -6.45 18.38
CA ALA A 46 18.16 -7.72 17.66
C ALA A 46 19.39 -7.98 16.78
N VAL A 47 19.85 -6.96 16.04
CA VAL A 47 21.05 -7.07 15.18
C VAL A 47 22.30 -7.30 16.02
N VAL A 48 22.54 -6.48 17.06
CA VAL A 48 23.75 -6.58 17.90
C VAL A 48 23.81 -7.93 18.61
N VAL A 49 22.68 -8.42 19.12
CA VAL A 49 22.63 -9.69 19.85
C VAL A 49 22.84 -10.88 18.92
N THR A 50 22.26 -10.84 17.71
CA THR A 50 22.52 -11.87 16.69
C THR A 50 24.01 -11.99 16.37
N LEU A 51 24.76 -10.87 16.40
CA LEU A 51 26.21 -10.89 16.16
C LEU A 51 27.02 -11.58 17.27
N LEU A 52 26.44 -11.81 18.46
CA LEU A 52 27.09 -12.54 19.55
C LEU A 52 26.94 -14.07 19.41
N ASP A 53 26.17 -14.53 18.43
CA ASP A 53 26.02 -15.96 18.15
C ASP A 53 27.34 -16.55 17.62
N GLN A 54 27.77 -17.65 18.23
CA GLN A 54 29.09 -18.25 18.01
C GLN A 54 29.20 -19.02 16.68
N GLN A 55 28.14 -19.04 15.87
CA GLN A 55 28.11 -19.69 14.55
C GLN A 55 28.46 -18.74 13.38
N ILE A 56 28.84 -17.49 13.65
CA ILE A 56 29.17 -16.53 12.59
C ILE A 56 30.57 -16.78 12.02
N LEU A 57 30.62 -17.30 10.79
CA LEU A 57 31.85 -17.67 10.09
C LEU A 57 32.66 -16.46 9.56
N SER A 58 32.02 -15.32 9.26
CA SER A 58 32.73 -14.14 8.73
C SER A 58 31.99 -12.82 8.98
N TYR A 59 32.50 -12.03 9.94
CA TYR A 59 32.01 -10.68 10.22
C TYR A 59 32.20 -9.71 9.05
N HIS A 60 33.18 -9.97 8.16
CA HIS A 60 33.49 -9.09 7.03
C HIS A 60 32.35 -9.02 6.01
N TYR A 61 31.75 -10.17 5.65
CA TYR A 61 30.62 -10.20 4.71
C TYR A 61 29.36 -9.59 5.32
N ILE A 62 29.12 -9.82 6.62
CA ILE A 62 27.99 -9.24 7.34
C ILE A 62 28.12 -7.71 7.38
N LEU A 63 29.29 -7.20 7.76
CA LEU A 63 29.55 -5.77 7.82
C LEU A 63 29.42 -5.12 6.43
N LEU A 64 29.98 -5.75 5.39
CA LEU A 64 29.86 -5.26 4.02
C LEU A 64 28.40 -5.20 3.57
N GLY A 65 27.63 -6.26 3.79
CA GLY A 65 26.21 -6.31 3.45
C GLY A 65 25.41 -5.25 4.21
N PHE A 66 25.66 -5.09 5.51
CA PHE A 66 25.01 -4.10 6.35
C PHE A 66 25.32 -2.66 5.89
N VAL A 67 26.58 -2.35 5.61
CA VAL A 67 27.00 -1.02 5.16
C VAL A 67 26.44 -0.71 3.77
N VAL A 68 26.57 -1.62 2.81
CA VAL A 68 26.09 -1.39 1.44
C VAL A 68 24.56 -1.30 1.40
N GLY A 69 23.87 -2.25 2.02
CA GLY A 69 22.40 -2.28 2.09
C GLY A 69 21.83 -1.10 2.88
N GLY A 70 22.41 -0.81 4.05
CA GLY A 70 22.01 0.31 4.90
C GLY A 70 22.24 1.66 4.24
N ALA A 71 23.40 1.87 3.61
CA ALA A 71 23.70 3.10 2.88
C ALA A 71 22.77 3.30 1.67
N TYR A 72 22.53 2.26 0.88
CA TYR A 72 21.62 2.32 -0.26
C TYR A 72 20.17 2.61 0.19
N GLY A 73 19.70 1.91 1.23
CA GLY A 73 18.37 2.13 1.82
C GLY A 73 18.20 3.55 2.35
N ALA A 74 19.17 4.05 3.13
CA ALA A 74 19.16 5.41 3.66
C ALA A 74 19.19 6.48 2.54
N TRP A 75 20.01 6.26 1.51
CA TRP A 75 20.08 7.16 0.35
C TRP A 75 18.76 7.21 -0.41
N LYS A 76 18.14 6.05 -0.68
CA LYS A 76 16.85 5.99 -1.36
C LYS A 76 15.74 6.62 -0.53
N ALA A 77 15.65 6.29 0.76
CA ALA A 77 14.63 6.83 1.66
C ALA A 77 14.68 8.36 1.77
N LYS A 78 15.87 8.98 1.71
CA LYS A 78 16.02 10.44 1.77
C LYS A 78 15.70 11.17 0.46
N LYS A 79 15.70 10.47 -0.68
CA LYS A 79 15.58 11.10 -2.01
C LYS A 79 14.24 10.88 -2.68
N VAL A 80 13.41 9.97 -2.18
CA VAL A 80 12.11 9.69 -2.79
C VAL A 80 11.13 10.82 -2.48
N GLU A 81 10.34 11.18 -3.48
CA GLU A 81 9.22 12.10 -3.31
C GLU A 81 8.07 11.38 -2.60
N MET A 82 7.29 12.10 -1.78
CA MET A 82 6.20 11.50 -0.99
C MET A 82 5.11 10.87 -1.86
N THR A 83 4.95 11.32 -3.11
CA THR A 83 4.04 10.74 -4.09
C THR A 83 4.50 9.39 -4.65
N ALA A 84 5.80 9.12 -4.62
CA ALA A 84 6.42 7.85 -5.00
C ALA A 84 6.62 6.91 -3.79
N MET A 85 6.08 7.25 -2.62
CA MET A 85 6.13 6.37 -1.44
C MET A 85 5.53 4.97 -1.70
N PRO A 86 4.38 4.80 -2.41
CA PRO A 86 3.79 3.47 -2.63
C PRO A 86 4.73 2.49 -3.35
N GLU A 87 5.44 2.96 -4.38
CA GLU A 87 6.34 2.11 -5.16
C GLU A 87 7.62 1.77 -4.38
N MET A 88 8.11 2.68 -3.54
CA MET A 88 9.24 2.40 -2.65
C MET A 88 8.87 1.32 -1.63
N VAL A 89 7.70 1.45 -0.99
CA VAL A 89 7.21 0.46 -0.01
C VAL A 89 7.11 -0.92 -0.65
N SER A 90 6.57 -0.99 -1.87
CA SER A 90 6.56 -2.23 -2.66
C SER A 90 7.96 -2.79 -2.84
N LEU A 91 8.92 -1.98 -3.30
CA LEU A 91 10.28 -2.45 -3.57
C LEU A 91 11.01 -2.94 -2.31
N PHE A 92 10.89 -2.21 -1.19
CA PHE A 92 11.48 -2.60 0.09
C PHE A 92 10.87 -3.88 0.64
N ASN A 93 9.56 -4.06 0.49
CA ASN A 93 8.91 -5.32 0.79
C ASN A 93 9.47 -6.47 -0.06
N GLY A 94 9.68 -6.23 -1.36
CA GLY A 94 10.32 -7.19 -2.26
C GLY A 94 11.69 -7.63 -1.77
N PHE A 95 12.54 -6.71 -1.32
CA PHE A 95 13.84 -7.06 -0.74
C PHE A 95 13.73 -7.87 0.55
N GLY A 96 12.70 -7.63 1.38
CA GLY A 96 12.37 -8.49 2.52
C GLY A 96 12.05 -9.93 2.08
N GLY A 97 11.23 -10.09 1.05
CA GLY A 97 10.94 -11.40 0.44
C GLY A 97 12.18 -12.10 -0.12
N ALA A 98 13.04 -11.34 -0.82
CA ALA A 98 14.31 -11.85 -1.35
C ALA A 98 15.25 -12.30 -0.22
N ALA A 99 15.34 -11.53 0.87
CA ALA A 99 16.12 -11.90 2.05
C ALA A 99 15.63 -13.21 2.67
N SER A 100 14.32 -13.42 2.80
CA SER A 100 13.74 -14.69 3.27
C SER A 100 14.07 -15.86 2.33
N LEU A 101 13.94 -15.66 1.01
CA LEU A 101 14.31 -16.69 0.03
C LEU A 101 15.79 -17.07 0.14
N LEU A 102 16.68 -16.07 0.17
CA LEU A 102 18.12 -16.28 0.27
C LEU A 102 18.51 -16.91 1.61
N LEU A 103 17.83 -16.55 2.70
CA LEU A 103 18.02 -17.18 4.01
C LEU A 103 17.61 -18.66 3.98
N GLY A 104 16.46 -18.99 3.38
CA GLY A 104 16.02 -20.38 3.22
C GLY A 104 17.01 -21.20 2.38
N TRP A 105 17.51 -20.63 1.28
CA TRP A 105 18.54 -21.26 0.46
C TRP A 105 19.86 -21.43 1.24
N ALA A 106 20.36 -20.37 1.87
CA ALA A 106 21.60 -20.41 2.64
C ALA A 106 21.54 -21.43 3.79
N THR A 107 20.38 -21.55 4.45
CA THR A 107 20.16 -22.53 5.53
C THR A 107 20.30 -23.96 5.01
N LEU A 108 19.63 -24.29 3.89
CA LEU A 108 19.76 -25.61 3.27
C LEU A 108 21.19 -25.88 2.79
N ALA A 109 21.82 -24.91 2.13
CA ALA A 109 23.19 -25.04 1.60
C ALA A 109 24.25 -25.19 2.71
N GLY A 110 23.97 -24.67 3.90
CA GLY A 110 24.82 -24.82 5.08
C GLY A 110 24.64 -26.15 5.82
N MET A 111 23.62 -26.95 5.49
CA MET A 111 23.41 -28.25 6.14
C MET A 111 24.46 -29.27 5.69
N SER A 112 25.02 -30.00 6.65
CA SER A 112 25.89 -31.14 6.35
C SER A 112 25.10 -32.31 5.76
N ALA A 113 25.78 -33.24 5.08
CA ALA A 113 25.14 -34.45 4.57
C ALA A 113 24.43 -35.26 5.68
N LEU A 114 24.99 -35.29 6.89
CA LEU A 114 24.34 -35.93 8.04
C LEU A 114 23.05 -35.18 8.41
N ALA A 115 23.12 -33.85 8.54
CA ALA A 115 21.96 -33.01 8.85
C ALA A 115 20.84 -33.20 7.82
N LEU A 116 21.16 -33.20 6.52
CA LEU A 116 20.16 -33.45 5.46
C LEU A 116 19.40 -34.77 5.61
N ASN A 117 20.01 -35.79 6.22
CA ASN A 117 19.40 -37.11 6.43
C ASN A 117 18.69 -37.24 7.80
N THR A 118 19.07 -36.44 8.80
CA THR A 118 18.54 -36.55 10.17
C THR A 118 17.58 -35.43 10.55
N GLU A 119 17.54 -34.34 9.78
CA GLU A 119 16.64 -33.22 10.01
C GLU A 119 15.17 -33.61 9.84
N SER A 120 14.30 -32.86 10.51
CA SER A 120 12.88 -33.15 10.52
C SER A 120 12.20 -32.73 9.19
N ALA A 121 11.19 -33.49 8.77
CA ALA A 121 10.34 -33.09 7.63
C ALA A 121 9.70 -31.71 7.87
N PHE A 122 9.42 -31.34 9.13
CA PHE A 122 8.91 -30.02 9.49
C PHE A 122 9.90 -28.90 9.14
N THR A 123 11.20 -29.09 9.41
CA THR A 123 12.26 -28.15 9.01
C THR A 123 12.29 -27.96 7.50
N PHE A 124 12.21 -29.06 6.72
CA PHE A 124 12.20 -28.96 5.27
C PHE A 124 10.93 -28.31 4.71
N ILE A 125 9.76 -28.60 5.29
CA ILE A 125 8.50 -27.95 4.90
C ILE A 125 8.57 -26.43 5.16
N THR A 126 9.08 -26.03 6.33
CA THR A 126 9.23 -24.61 6.69
C THR A 126 10.27 -23.90 5.83
N LEU A 127 11.39 -24.54 5.47
CA LEU A 127 12.36 -24.02 4.51
C LEU A 127 11.77 -23.87 3.10
N PHE A 128 11.07 -24.89 2.60
CA PHE A 128 10.39 -24.82 1.31
C PHE A 128 9.39 -23.68 1.27
N PHE A 129 8.57 -23.55 2.32
CA PHE A 129 7.59 -22.47 2.45
C PHE A 129 8.26 -21.09 2.51
N THR A 130 9.38 -20.96 3.22
CA THR A 130 10.18 -19.73 3.30
C THR A 130 10.67 -19.29 1.91
N ILE A 131 11.24 -20.22 1.15
CA ILE A 131 11.73 -19.98 -0.22
C ILE A 131 10.57 -19.62 -1.14
N LEU A 132 9.48 -20.37 -1.06
CA LEU A 132 8.31 -20.19 -1.90
C LEU A 132 7.67 -18.82 -1.67
N VAL A 133 7.33 -18.48 -0.43
CA VAL A 133 6.66 -17.21 -0.11
C VAL A 133 7.62 -16.03 -0.29
N GLY A 134 8.90 -16.18 0.05
CA GLY A 134 9.91 -15.16 -0.20
C GLY A 134 10.06 -14.82 -1.69
N GLY A 135 10.12 -15.83 -2.56
CA GLY A 135 10.22 -15.63 -4.01
C GLY A 135 8.98 -15.02 -4.63
N ILE A 136 7.79 -15.49 -4.25
CA ILE A 136 6.50 -14.89 -4.67
C ILE A 136 6.45 -13.42 -4.26
N THR A 137 6.89 -13.12 -3.04
CA THR A 137 6.87 -11.76 -2.51
C THR A 137 7.84 -10.85 -3.25
N PHE A 138 9.05 -11.32 -3.53
CA PHE A 138 10.03 -10.56 -4.28
C PHE A 138 9.54 -10.26 -5.70
N SER A 139 9.20 -11.29 -6.49
CA SER A 139 8.80 -11.07 -7.89
C SER A 139 7.50 -10.29 -8.00
N GLY A 140 6.51 -10.56 -7.15
CA GLY A 140 5.27 -9.79 -7.11
C GLY A 140 5.50 -8.32 -6.76
N SER A 141 6.36 -8.04 -5.78
CA SER A 141 6.67 -6.67 -5.37
C SER A 141 7.42 -5.88 -6.45
N VAL A 142 8.26 -6.54 -7.25
CA VAL A 142 8.93 -5.92 -8.41
C VAL A 142 7.92 -5.57 -9.50
N VAL A 143 6.96 -6.45 -9.77
CA VAL A 143 5.88 -6.18 -10.75
C VAL A 143 4.98 -5.03 -10.26
N ALA A 144 4.60 -5.03 -8.99
CA ALA A 144 3.81 -3.95 -8.39
C ALA A 144 4.54 -2.59 -8.44
N TRP A 145 5.84 -2.57 -8.12
CA TRP A 145 6.72 -1.40 -8.30
C TRP A 145 6.73 -0.93 -9.77
N GLY A 146 6.87 -1.85 -10.73
CA GLY A 146 6.85 -1.53 -12.15
C GLY A 146 5.55 -0.86 -12.59
N LYS A 147 4.40 -1.34 -12.10
CA LYS A 147 3.08 -0.74 -12.39
C LYS A 147 2.91 0.64 -11.76
N LEU A 148 3.31 0.79 -10.51
CA LEU A 148 3.13 2.05 -9.77
C LEU A 148 4.04 3.16 -10.30
N SER A 149 5.28 2.82 -10.66
CA SER A 149 6.26 3.75 -11.23
C SER A 149 6.01 4.13 -12.69
N GLY A 150 4.98 3.55 -13.32
CA GLY A 150 4.68 3.79 -14.73
C GLY A 150 5.70 3.18 -15.70
N LYS A 151 6.71 2.43 -15.20
CA LYS A 151 7.66 1.68 -16.03
C LYS A 151 7.02 0.47 -16.71
N MET A 152 5.87 0.03 -16.20
CA MET A 152 5.04 -1.01 -16.78
C MET A 152 3.59 -0.53 -16.85
N SER A 153 2.82 -1.06 -17.81
CA SER A 153 1.39 -0.76 -17.94
C SER A 153 0.63 -1.08 -16.65
N SER A 154 -0.21 -0.15 -16.21
CA SER A 154 -1.10 -0.33 -15.07
C SER A 154 -2.29 -1.25 -15.36
N LYS A 155 -2.53 -1.60 -16.64
CA LYS A 155 -3.63 -2.49 -17.02
C LYS A 155 -3.34 -3.93 -16.58
N ALA A 156 -4.40 -4.66 -16.22
CA ALA A 156 -4.32 -6.09 -15.99
C ALA A 156 -3.94 -6.81 -17.29
N VAL A 157 -2.96 -7.72 -17.24
CA VAL A 157 -2.60 -8.56 -18.38
C VAL A 157 -3.33 -9.89 -18.23
N ILE A 158 -4.32 -10.12 -19.09
CA ILE A 158 -5.18 -11.30 -19.08
C ILE A 158 -5.11 -11.96 -20.45
N PHE A 159 -4.89 -13.29 -20.49
CA PHE A 159 -4.85 -14.08 -21.71
C PHE A 159 -5.45 -15.47 -21.49
N THR A 160 -5.88 -16.10 -22.58
CA THR A 160 -6.44 -17.46 -22.57
C THR A 160 -5.40 -18.46 -22.07
N GLY A 161 -5.70 -19.19 -21.00
CA GLY A 161 -4.77 -20.14 -20.38
C GLY A 161 -4.11 -19.65 -19.08
N LEU A 162 -4.30 -18.38 -18.69
CA LEU A 162 -3.73 -17.82 -17.45
C LEU A 162 -4.23 -18.55 -16.19
N ARG A 163 -5.51 -18.96 -16.16
CA ARG A 163 -6.09 -19.71 -15.04
C ARG A 163 -5.46 -21.08 -14.93
N GLU A 164 -5.32 -21.77 -16.06
CA GLU A 164 -4.72 -23.08 -16.17
C GLU A 164 -3.24 -23.03 -15.76
N LEU A 165 -2.52 -22.00 -16.19
CA LEU A 165 -1.14 -21.73 -15.78
C LEU A 165 -1.07 -21.52 -14.25
N SER A 166 -2.00 -20.78 -13.66
CA SER A 166 -2.02 -20.53 -12.21
C SER A 166 -2.29 -21.80 -11.40
N ILE A 167 -3.22 -22.64 -11.86
CA ILE A 167 -3.48 -23.97 -11.28
C ILE A 167 -2.24 -24.86 -11.41
N LEU A 168 -1.56 -24.84 -12.57
CA LEU A 168 -0.35 -25.60 -12.79
C LEU A 168 0.78 -25.19 -11.83
N HIS A 169 0.93 -23.89 -11.54
CA HIS A 169 1.86 -23.42 -10.52
C HIS A 169 1.52 -23.99 -9.14
N LEU A 170 0.25 -23.95 -8.72
CA LEU A 170 -0.18 -24.47 -7.41
C LEU A 170 0.10 -25.98 -7.29
N ILE A 171 -0.23 -26.77 -8.32
CA ILE A 171 0.08 -28.20 -8.36
C ILE A 171 1.60 -28.41 -8.33
N GLY A 172 2.35 -27.65 -9.13
CA GLY A 172 3.81 -27.71 -9.18
C GLY A 172 4.44 -27.42 -7.82
N MET A 173 3.94 -26.43 -7.08
CA MET A 173 4.41 -26.11 -5.72
C MET A 173 4.19 -27.27 -4.76
N VAL A 174 3.04 -27.95 -4.80
CA VAL A 174 2.75 -29.11 -3.95
C VAL A 174 3.66 -30.29 -4.31
N VAL A 175 3.80 -30.59 -5.61
CA VAL A 175 4.62 -31.72 -6.09
C VAL A 175 6.10 -31.49 -5.78
N VAL A 176 6.64 -30.31 -6.11
CA VAL A 176 8.03 -29.97 -5.82
C VAL A 176 8.26 -29.89 -4.31
N GLY A 177 7.31 -29.39 -3.53
CA GLY A 177 7.38 -29.38 -2.08
C GLY A 177 7.50 -30.79 -1.49
N TYR A 178 6.66 -31.72 -1.95
CA TYR A 178 6.75 -33.13 -1.56
C TYR A 178 8.14 -33.71 -1.90
N LEU A 179 8.57 -33.57 -3.15
CA LEU A 179 9.85 -34.11 -3.62
C LEU A 179 11.05 -33.50 -2.87
N PHE A 180 11.02 -32.19 -2.62
CA PHE A 180 12.00 -31.48 -1.81
C PHE A 180 12.08 -32.05 -0.39
N THR A 181 10.94 -32.33 0.25
CA THR A 181 10.93 -32.86 1.62
C THR A 181 11.37 -34.32 1.72
N THR A 182 11.17 -35.11 0.66
CA THR A 182 11.57 -36.53 0.64
C THR A 182 13.01 -36.74 0.16
N ASP A 183 13.54 -35.84 -0.65
CA ASP A 183 14.90 -35.88 -1.17
C ASP A 183 15.53 -34.47 -1.13
N PRO A 184 15.80 -33.93 0.07
CA PRO A 184 16.34 -32.58 0.24
C PRO A 184 17.79 -32.45 -0.25
N SER A 185 18.47 -33.59 -0.47
CA SER A 185 19.84 -33.64 -1.00
C SER A 185 19.93 -33.22 -2.47
N ASN A 186 18.83 -33.37 -3.21
CA ASN A 186 18.77 -33.06 -4.62
C ASN A 186 18.51 -31.57 -4.86
N ALA A 187 19.56 -30.86 -5.24
CA ALA A 187 19.52 -29.42 -5.52
C ALA A 187 18.52 -29.02 -6.62
N LEU A 188 18.06 -29.97 -7.46
CA LEU A 188 17.04 -29.67 -8.46
C LEU A 188 15.76 -29.12 -7.83
N TRP A 189 15.32 -29.67 -6.70
CA TRP A 189 14.04 -29.31 -6.10
C TRP A 189 14.03 -27.88 -5.56
N ILE A 190 15.14 -27.40 -5.00
CA ILE A 190 15.25 -26.00 -4.58
C ILE A 190 15.25 -25.05 -5.79
N TYR A 191 15.93 -25.39 -6.89
CA TYR A 191 15.90 -24.56 -8.10
C TYR A 191 14.51 -24.53 -8.74
N CYS A 192 13.81 -25.67 -8.76
CA CYS A 192 12.41 -25.71 -9.18
C CYS A 192 11.51 -24.87 -8.27
N ALA A 193 11.70 -24.93 -6.95
CA ALA A 193 10.95 -24.11 -5.99
C ALA A 193 11.16 -22.61 -6.22
N ILE A 194 12.42 -22.19 -6.39
CA ILE A 194 12.77 -20.79 -6.69
C ILE A 194 12.13 -20.37 -8.02
N ALA A 195 12.30 -21.16 -9.09
CA ALA A 195 11.72 -20.84 -10.40
C ALA A 195 10.19 -20.70 -10.33
N LEU A 196 9.51 -21.66 -9.71
CA LEU A 196 8.06 -21.65 -9.51
C LEU A 196 7.58 -20.46 -8.68
N SER A 197 8.30 -20.13 -7.61
CA SER A 197 7.95 -18.99 -6.74
C SER A 197 8.04 -17.66 -7.47
N LEU A 198 9.15 -17.44 -8.19
CA LEU A 198 9.40 -16.22 -8.94
C LEU A 198 8.42 -16.08 -10.10
N SER A 199 8.19 -17.15 -10.86
CA SER A 199 7.25 -17.14 -11.98
C SER A 199 5.81 -16.94 -11.51
N PHE A 200 5.40 -17.57 -10.40
CA PHE A 200 4.06 -17.38 -9.85
C PHE A 200 3.83 -15.95 -9.37
N GLY A 201 4.74 -15.39 -8.56
CA GLY A 201 4.59 -14.01 -8.08
C GLY A 201 4.52 -12.99 -9.22
N LEU A 202 5.26 -13.24 -10.32
CA LEU A 202 5.20 -12.44 -11.53
C LEU A 202 3.82 -12.55 -12.21
N TRP A 203 3.36 -13.77 -12.53
CA TRP A 203 2.11 -13.97 -13.26
C TRP A 203 0.87 -13.60 -12.45
N ALA A 204 0.88 -13.88 -11.14
CA ALA A 204 -0.20 -13.47 -10.24
C ALA A 204 -0.33 -11.94 -10.22
N THR A 205 0.78 -11.22 -10.01
CA THR A 205 0.73 -9.75 -9.86
C THR A 205 0.52 -9.02 -11.19
N ILE A 206 1.01 -9.56 -12.31
CA ILE A 206 0.81 -8.93 -13.63
C ILE A 206 -0.67 -8.99 -14.07
N SER A 207 -1.41 -9.99 -13.60
CA SER A 207 -2.83 -10.17 -13.88
C SER A 207 -3.76 -9.22 -13.12
N ILE A 208 -3.26 -8.54 -12.09
CA ILE A 208 -4.07 -7.64 -11.25
C ILE A 208 -3.97 -6.21 -11.79
N GLY A 209 -5.08 -5.48 -11.86
CA GLY A 209 -5.08 -4.10 -12.33
C GLY A 209 -4.37 -3.14 -11.37
N GLY A 210 -3.92 -1.99 -11.88
CA GLY A 210 -3.28 -0.94 -11.08
C GLY A 210 -4.11 -0.48 -9.87
N ALA A 211 -5.44 -0.67 -9.93
CA ALA A 211 -6.42 -0.18 -8.95
C ALA A 211 -6.27 -0.89 -7.62
N ASP A 212 -5.98 -2.18 -7.75
CA ASP A 212 -5.90 -3.12 -6.66
C ASP A 212 -4.44 -3.30 -6.20
N MET A 213 -3.47 -2.62 -6.83
CA MET A 213 -2.06 -2.68 -6.43
C MET A 213 -1.83 -2.32 -4.96
N PRO A 214 -2.52 -1.33 -4.36
CA PRO A 214 -2.35 -1.04 -2.94
C PRO A 214 -2.72 -2.25 -2.05
N VAL A 215 -3.77 -2.99 -2.41
CA VAL A 215 -4.17 -4.24 -1.73
C VAL A 215 -3.12 -5.33 -1.93
N VAL A 216 -2.58 -5.45 -3.15
CA VAL A 216 -1.50 -6.41 -3.45
C VAL A 216 -0.27 -6.11 -2.61
N ILE A 217 0.14 -4.85 -2.47
CA ILE A 217 1.30 -4.47 -1.65
C ILE A 217 1.06 -4.83 -0.18
N ALA A 218 -0.12 -4.55 0.36
CA ALA A 218 -0.47 -4.93 1.73
C ALA A 218 -0.44 -6.46 1.94
N LEU A 219 -0.93 -7.22 0.96
CA LEU A 219 -0.91 -8.67 0.99
C LEU A 219 0.52 -9.23 0.89
N LEU A 220 1.32 -8.72 -0.04
CA LEU A 220 2.72 -9.11 -0.19
C LEU A 220 3.55 -8.72 1.04
N ASN A 221 3.18 -7.64 1.74
CA ASN A 221 3.77 -7.29 3.04
C ASN A 221 3.43 -8.32 4.12
N SER A 222 2.21 -8.85 4.12
CA SER A 222 1.90 -9.99 4.98
C SER A 222 2.77 -11.20 4.64
N TYR A 223 2.91 -11.52 3.34
CA TYR A 223 3.69 -12.66 2.88
C TYR A 223 5.16 -12.57 3.31
N SER A 224 5.78 -11.38 3.27
CA SER A 224 7.11 -11.15 3.86
C SER A 224 7.17 -11.56 5.33
N GLY A 225 6.18 -11.15 6.14
CA GLY A 225 6.11 -11.50 7.55
C GLY A 225 5.95 -13.00 7.79
N VAL A 226 5.03 -13.66 7.06
CA VAL A 226 4.82 -15.11 7.18
C VAL A 226 6.08 -15.88 6.73
N ALA A 227 6.74 -15.45 5.65
CA ALA A 227 8.01 -16.03 5.20
C ALA A 227 9.13 -15.88 6.26
N ALA A 228 9.25 -14.71 6.89
CA ALA A 228 10.21 -14.49 7.96
C ALA A 228 9.91 -15.37 9.18
N SER A 229 8.63 -15.55 9.54
CA SER A 229 8.25 -16.46 10.62
C SER A 229 8.56 -17.91 10.29
N ALA A 230 8.34 -18.35 9.05
CA ALA A 230 8.70 -19.70 8.61
C ALA A 230 10.22 -19.90 8.62
N ALA A 231 10.99 -18.89 8.24
CA ALA A 231 12.44 -18.91 8.35
C ALA A 231 12.90 -19.02 9.81
N GLY A 232 12.23 -18.29 10.71
CA GLY A 232 12.45 -18.39 12.14
C GLY A 232 12.16 -19.78 12.70
N LEU A 233 11.08 -20.43 12.26
CA LEU A 233 10.78 -21.82 12.64
C LEU A 233 11.84 -22.79 12.12
N ALA A 234 12.27 -22.64 10.86
CA ALA A 234 13.29 -23.49 10.25
C ALA A 234 14.67 -23.35 10.90
N THR A 235 15.00 -22.17 11.41
CA THR A 235 16.31 -21.85 12.01
C THR A 235 16.29 -21.87 13.54
N GLY A 236 15.15 -22.13 14.17
CA GLY A 236 14.99 -22.06 15.62
C GLY A 236 15.13 -20.64 16.19
N ASN A 237 14.94 -19.60 15.38
CA ASN A 237 15.15 -18.22 15.76
C ASN A 237 13.85 -17.52 16.21
N THR A 238 13.71 -17.33 17.52
CA THR A 238 12.51 -16.73 18.14
C THR A 238 12.23 -15.30 17.68
N ILE A 239 13.25 -14.45 17.44
CA ILE A 239 12.98 -13.07 17.03
C ILE A 239 12.35 -13.01 15.64
N LEU A 240 12.81 -13.85 14.70
CA LEU A 240 12.24 -13.97 13.36
C LEU A 240 10.79 -14.49 13.40
N ILE A 241 10.49 -15.45 14.28
CA ILE A 241 9.12 -15.93 14.50
C ILE A 241 8.21 -14.79 14.96
N VAL A 242 8.58 -14.11 16.05
CA VAL A 242 7.71 -13.09 16.66
C VAL A 242 7.53 -11.88 15.74
N THR A 243 8.63 -11.35 15.19
CA THR A 243 8.57 -10.21 14.27
C THR A 243 7.86 -10.55 12.97
N GLY A 244 8.11 -11.73 12.40
CA GLY A 244 7.43 -12.22 11.21
C GLY A 244 5.92 -12.33 11.40
N LEU A 245 5.46 -12.90 12.53
CA LEU A 245 4.04 -12.99 12.85
C LEU A 245 3.38 -11.62 13.05
N LEU A 246 4.06 -10.68 13.71
CA LEU A 246 3.55 -9.31 13.90
C LEU A 246 3.34 -8.60 12.55
N VAL A 247 4.33 -8.65 11.66
CA VAL A 247 4.24 -8.06 10.32
C VAL A 247 3.20 -8.79 9.47
N GLY A 248 3.20 -10.12 9.51
CA GLY A 248 2.27 -10.97 8.78
C GLY A 248 0.80 -10.67 9.13
N ALA A 249 0.49 -10.62 10.43
CA ALA A 249 -0.84 -10.31 10.93
C ALA A 249 -1.25 -8.87 10.61
N SER A 250 -0.36 -7.89 10.85
CA SER A 250 -0.64 -6.49 10.51
C SER A 250 -0.92 -6.30 9.02
N GLY A 251 -0.16 -6.98 8.15
CA GLY A 251 -0.37 -6.95 6.70
C GLY A 251 -1.72 -7.51 6.29
N LEU A 252 -2.16 -8.64 6.87
CA LEU A 252 -3.50 -9.22 6.58
C LEU A 252 -4.63 -8.32 7.07
N ILE A 253 -4.49 -7.74 8.27
CA ILE A 253 -5.47 -6.81 8.83
C ILE A 253 -5.61 -5.60 7.90
N LEU A 254 -4.48 -4.99 7.51
CA LEU A 254 -4.47 -3.86 6.58
C LEU A 254 -5.11 -4.25 5.24
N THR A 255 -4.74 -5.40 4.67
CA THR A 255 -5.32 -5.92 3.42
C THR A 255 -6.84 -6.02 3.51
N ASN A 256 -7.36 -6.54 4.62
CA ASN A 256 -8.80 -6.67 4.84
C ASN A 256 -9.49 -5.30 4.98
N ILE A 257 -8.88 -4.36 5.72
CA ILE A 257 -9.39 -2.98 5.84
C ILE A 257 -9.49 -2.32 4.46
N MET A 258 -8.44 -2.46 3.63
CA MET A 258 -8.44 -1.93 2.27
C MET A 258 -9.51 -2.57 1.39
N CYS A 259 -9.62 -3.90 1.42
CA CYS A 259 -10.65 -4.65 0.71
C CYS A 259 -12.07 -4.16 1.07
N LYS A 260 -12.36 -4.01 2.37
CA LYS A 260 -13.63 -3.47 2.86
C LYS A 260 -13.88 -2.04 2.39
N ALA A 261 -12.87 -1.17 2.46
CA ALA A 261 -12.98 0.21 2.00
C ALA A 261 -13.22 0.33 0.48
N MET A 262 -12.80 -0.66 -0.30
CA MET A 262 -13.07 -0.77 -1.74
C MET A 262 -14.37 -1.54 -2.05
N ASN A 263 -15.09 -2.04 -1.05
CA ASN A 263 -16.19 -3.00 -1.18
C ASN A 263 -15.86 -4.19 -2.11
N ARG A 264 -14.65 -4.72 -2.00
CA ARG A 264 -14.19 -5.91 -2.73
C ARG A 264 -13.67 -6.94 -1.75
N SER A 265 -14.04 -8.21 -1.93
CA SER A 265 -13.46 -9.29 -1.13
C SER A 265 -12.01 -9.54 -1.55
N LEU A 266 -11.17 -10.04 -0.64
CA LEU A 266 -9.79 -10.44 -0.95
C LEU A 266 -9.74 -11.46 -2.10
N MET A 267 -10.71 -12.39 -2.13
CA MET A 267 -10.86 -13.37 -3.19
C MET A 267 -11.10 -12.69 -4.55
N ASN A 268 -11.97 -11.68 -4.61
CA ASN A 268 -12.25 -10.94 -5.85
C ASN A 268 -11.06 -10.11 -6.33
N VAL A 269 -10.19 -9.66 -5.41
CA VAL A 269 -8.95 -8.97 -5.78
C VAL A 269 -7.92 -9.95 -6.33
N LEU A 270 -7.70 -11.07 -5.65
CA LEU A 270 -6.76 -12.10 -6.09
C LEU A 270 -7.18 -12.77 -7.40
N LEU A 271 -8.48 -12.93 -7.61
CA LEU A 271 -9.03 -13.55 -8.81
C LEU A 271 -9.50 -12.54 -9.86
N SER A 272 -9.23 -11.25 -9.69
CA SER A 272 -9.71 -10.21 -10.62
C SER A 272 -9.22 -10.43 -12.05
N GLY A 273 -8.01 -10.99 -12.21
CA GLY A 273 -7.43 -11.33 -13.51
C GLY A 273 -8.08 -12.53 -14.19
N PHE A 274 -8.90 -13.32 -13.49
CA PHE A 274 -9.61 -14.49 -14.03
C PHE A 274 -11.10 -14.25 -14.25
N ALA A 275 -11.64 -13.14 -13.76
CA ALA A 275 -13.04 -12.77 -13.96
C ALA A 275 -13.25 -12.23 -15.39
N LYS A 276 -14.43 -12.51 -15.97
CA LYS A 276 -14.84 -11.86 -17.22
C LYS A 276 -14.99 -10.35 -16.97
N PRO A 277 -14.56 -9.48 -17.89
CA PRO A 277 -14.82 -8.05 -17.79
C PRO A 277 -16.33 -7.84 -17.64
N VAL A 278 -16.75 -7.15 -16.58
CA VAL A 278 -18.12 -6.65 -16.48
C VAL A 278 -18.20 -5.45 -17.42
N GLU A 279 -19.07 -5.53 -18.44
CA GLU A 279 -19.32 -4.38 -19.32
C GLU A 279 -19.83 -3.21 -18.48
N ALA A 280 -19.30 -2.01 -18.73
CA ALA A 280 -19.74 -0.79 -18.06
C ALA A 280 -21.25 -0.62 -18.30
N GLY A 281 -22.00 -0.46 -17.20
CA GLY A 281 -23.44 -0.15 -17.24
C GLY A 281 -23.74 1.16 -17.97
N GLU A 282 -25.04 1.41 -18.20
CA GLU A 282 -25.61 2.52 -18.98
C GLU A 282 -24.78 3.80 -19.01
N LYS A 283 -24.56 4.33 -20.22
CA LYS A 283 -23.98 5.67 -20.41
C LYS A 283 -24.83 6.69 -19.68
N ILE A 284 -24.19 7.48 -18.83
CA ILE A 284 -24.86 8.53 -18.06
C ILE A 284 -25.17 9.67 -19.04
N GLU A 285 -26.46 10.02 -19.14
CA GLU A 285 -26.93 11.16 -19.93
C GLU A 285 -26.92 12.44 -19.09
N GLY A 286 -26.42 13.53 -19.65
CA GLY A 286 -26.39 14.85 -19.02
C GLY A 286 -25.38 15.79 -19.66
N GLU A 287 -25.55 17.09 -19.46
CA GLU A 287 -24.58 18.09 -19.88
C GLU A 287 -23.66 18.46 -18.72
N ILE A 288 -22.36 18.51 -18.98
CA ILE A 288 -21.37 18.93 -17.99
C ILE A 288 -21.38 20.45 -17.90
N LYS A 289 -21.63 20.97 -16.69
CA LYS A 289 -21.57 22.41 -16.42
C LYS A 289 -20.13 22.79 -16.08
N VAL A 290 -19.45 23.48 -17.00
CA VAL A 290 -18.07 23.95 -16.81
C VAL A 290 -18.08 25.37 -16.21
N LEU A 291 -17.17 25.63 -15.29
CA LEU A 291 -16.95 26.93 -14.66
C LEU A 291 -15.46 27.31 -14.80
N SER A 292 -15.17 28.58 -15.07
CA SER A 292 -13.79 29.06 -15.09
C SER A 292 -13.21 29.13 -13.67
N ALA A 293 -11.88 29.15 -13.55
CA ALA A 293 -11.24 29.30 -12.25
C ALA A 293 -11.54 30.67 -11.61
N GLN A 294 -11.62 31.74 -12.42
CA GLN A 294 -11.99 33.07 -11.95
C GLN A 294 -13.44 33.12 -11.44
N ASP A 295 -14.38 32.45 -12.11
CA ASP A 295 -15.77 32.46 -11.65
C ASP A 295 -15.96 31.60 -10.38
N ALA A 296 -15.09 30.60 -10.16
CA ALA A 296 -15.09 29.79 -8.95
C ALA A 296 -14.69 30.61 -7.72
N PHE A 297 -13.83 31.62 -7.89
CA PHE A 297 -13.40 32.52 -6.81
C PHE A 297 -14.59 33.20 -6.13
N TYR A 298 -15.51 33.83 -6.88
CA TYR A 298 -16.66 34.55 -6.30
C TYR A 298 -17.55 33.67 -5.41
N VAL A 299 -17.66 32.38 -5.74
CA VAL A 299 -18.44 31.43 -4.94
C VAL A 299 -17.68 31.03 -3.68
N LEU A 300 -16.36 30.88 -3.78
CA LEU A 300 -15.48 30.51 -2.67
C LEU A 300 -15.29 31.65 -1.67
N GLU A 301 -15.15 32.88 -2.16
CA GLU A 301 -15.05 34.09 -1.34
C GLU A 301 -16.29 34.27 -0.45
N ALA A 302 -17.48 33.99 -0.98
CA ALA A 302 -18.74 34.10 -0.24
C ALA A 302 -19.06 32.87 0.65
N ALA A 303 -18.28 31.78 0.56
CA ALA A 303 -18.56 30.55 1.29
C ALA A 303 -18.22 30.69 2.79
N GLN A 304 -19.06 30.15 3.66
CA GLN A 304 -18.82 30.12 5.11
C GLN A 304 -18.27 28.76 5.57
N ALA A 305 -18.60 27.69 4.84
CA ALA A 305 -18.07 26.36 5.10
C ALA A 305 -17.66 25.64 3.81
N VAL A 306 -16.39 25.27 3.73
CA VAL A 306 -15.78 24.57 2.59
C VAL A 306 -15.26 23.20 3.02
N LEU A 307 -15.57 22.17 2.24
CA LEU A 307 -15.00 20.83 2.41
C LEU A 307 -14.10 20.48 1.23
N VAL A 308 -12.83 20.20 1.49
CA VAL A 308 -11.89 19.73 0.46
C VAL A 308 -11.86 18.20 0.44
N VAL A 309 -12.11 17.62 -0.73
CA VAL A 309 -12.03 16.17 -0.99
C VAL A 309 -10.83 15.88 -1.90
N PRO A 310 -9.64 15.61 -1.34
CA PRO A 310 -8.44 15.34 -2.11
C PRO A 310 -8.46 13.94 -2.74
N GLY A 311 -7.95 13.85 -3.96
CA GLY A 311 -7.74 12.59 -4.67
C GLY A 311 -6.35 12.48 -5.28
N TYR A 312 -6.09 11.37 -5.98
CA TYR A 312 -4.77 11.11 -6.58
C TYR A 312 -4.34 12.18 -7.60
N GLY A 313 -5.28 12.86 -8.27
CA GLY A 313 -4.95 13.95 -9.18
C GLY A 313 -4.26 15.14 -8.49
N MET A 314 -4.58 15.42 -7.22
CA MET A 314 -3.91 16.43 -6.41
C MET A 314 -2.42 16.07 -6.20
N ALA A 315 -2.16 14.80 -5.88
CA ALA A 315 -0.81 14.27 -5.70
C ALA A 315 0.03 14.36 -6.99
N VAL A 316 -0.56 13.95 -8.12
CA VAL A 316 0.13 14.01 -9.43
C VAL A 316 0.47 15.45 -9.83
N ALA A 317 -0.41 16.40 -9.53
CA ALA A 317 -0.19 17.82 -9.82
C ALA A 317 0.73 18.52 -8.80
N GLN A 318 1.12 17.86 -7.70
CA GLN A 318 1.84 18.49 -6.59
C GLN A 318 1.11 19.74 -6.04
N ALA A 319 -0.21 19.63 -5.91
CA ALA A 319 -1.09 20.75 -5.58
C ALA A 319 -1.30 20.95 -4.07
N GLN A 320 -0.80 20.05 -3.20
CA GLN A 320 -1.06 20.07 -1.75
C GLN A 320 -0.71 21.40 -1.07
N HIS A 321 0.41 22.04 -1.45
CA HIS A 321 0.80 23.34 -0.90
C HIS A 321 -0.11 24.48 -1.36
N ALA A 322 -0.55 24.44 -2.63
CA ALA A 322 -1.52 25.41 -3.14
C ALA A 322 -2.87 25.24 -2.45
N VAL A 323 -3.30 24.00 -2.16
CA VAL A 323 -4.52 23.76 -1.38
C VAL A 323 -4.41 24.35 0.03
N ARG A 324 -3.26 24.21 0.70
CA ARG A 324 -3.03 24.82 2.03
C ARG A 324 -3.03 26.35 1.98
N GLU A 325 -2.47 26.94 0.93
CA GLU A 325 -2.49 28.39 0.72
C GLU A 325 -3.92 28.88 0.51
N LEU A 326 -4.69 28.23 -0.37
CA LEU A 326 -6.12 28.53 -0.56
C LEU A 326 -6.91 28.37 0.74
N GLN A 327 -6.64 27.32 1.52
CA GLN A 327 -7.24 27.15 2.84
C GLN A 327 -6.97 28.35 3.75
N SER A 328 -5.72 28.82 3.81
CA SER A 328 -5.36 29.94 4.68
C SER A 328 -6.10 31.22 4.29
N LEU A 329 -6.22 31.50 2.99
CA LEU A 329 -6.99 32.65 2.49
C LEU A 329 -8.48 32.56 2.80
N LEU A 330 -9.06 31.36 2.71
CA LEU A 330 -10.45 31.12 3.09
C LEU A 330 -10.66 31.30 4.61
N GLU A 331 -9.74 30.78 5.43
CA GLU A 331 -9.77 30.93 6.89
C GLU A 331 -9.63 32.41 7.31
N ASP A 332 -8.78 33.18 6.62
CA ASP A 332 -8.62 34.63 6.84
C ASP A 332 -9.91 35.40 6.51
N ASN A 333 -10.71 34.92 5.54
CA ASN A 333 -12.03 35.44 5.22
C ASN A 333 -13.15 34.90 6.15
N GLY A 334 -12.80 34.18 7.21
CA GLY A 334 -13.73 33.66 8.22
C GLY A 334 -14.47 32.38 7.80
N CYS A 335 -14.04 31.73 6.71
CA CYS A 335 -14.58 30.45 6.27
C CYS A 335 -14.00 29.29 7.08
N THR A 336 -14.82 28.31 7.46
CA THR A 336 -14.33 27.05 8.04
C THR A 336 -13.95 26.09 6.92
N VAL A 337 -12.71 25.60 6.91
CA VAL A 337 -12.21 24.66 5.90
C VAL A 337 -11.89 23.32 6.56
N ASP A 338 -12.61 22.28 6.13
CA ASP A 338 -12.40 20.90 6.55
C ASP A 338 -11.89 20.05 5.39
N TYR A 339 -11.23 18.93 5.69
CA TYR A 339 -10.80 17.95 4.70
C TYR A 339 -11.51 16.61 4.94
N ALA A 340 -12.05 16.02 3.87
CA ALA A 340 -12.63 14.68 3.89
C ALA A 340 -11.71 13.69 3.18
N ILE A 341 -11.11 12.79 3.95
CA ILE A 341 -10.18 11.79 3.42
C ILE A 341 -10.90 10.44 3.28
N HIS A 342 -10.99 9.96 2.03
CA HIS A 342 -11.43 8.60 1.78
C HIS A 342 -10.29 7.60 2.04
N ALA A 343 -10.56 6.47 2.69
CA ALA A 343 -9.56 5.49 3.09
C ALA A 343 -8.71 4.92 1.93
N VAL A 344 -9.26 4.92 0.71
CA VAL A 344 -8.59 4.45 -0.52
C VAL A 344 -8.23 5.58 -1.49
N ALA A 345 -8.29 6.84 -1.05
CA ALA A 345 -7.84 7.96 -1.87
C ALA A 345 -6.31 7.87 -2.09
N GLY A 346 -5.89 7.86 -3.36
CA GLY A 346 -4.48 7.81 -3.74
C GLY A 346 -4.04 6.43 -4.22
N ARG A 347 -2.78 6.09 -3.93
CA ARG A 347 -2.13 4.83 -4.34
C ARG A 347 -1.56 4.00 -3.18
N MET A 348 -1.80 4.41 -1.94
CA MET A 348 -1.48 3.64 -0.74
C MET A 348 -2.45 4.05 0.38
N PRO A 349 -2.66 3.21 1.40
CA PRO A 349 -3.35 3.62 2.61
C PRO A 349 -2.73 4.89 3.20
N GLY A 350 -3.57 5.86 3.55
CA GLY A 350 -3.13 7.12 4.15
C GLY A 350 -2.34 8.03 3.22
N HIS A 351 -2.34 7.80 1.89
CA HIS A 351 -1.56 8.62 0.94
C HIS A 351 -1.91 10.11 1.09
N MET A 352 -3.20 10.45 1.14
CA MET A 352 -3.63 11.85 1.27
C MET A 352 -3.26 12.46 2.63
N ASN A 353 -3.38 11.70 3.73
CA ASN A 353 -2.98 12.17 5.07
C ASN A 353 -1.52 12.59 5.09
N VAL A 354 -0.65 11.80 4.46
CA VAL A 354 0.79 12.07 4.42
C VAL A 354 1.11 13.31 3.59
N LEU A 355 0.46 13.50 2.43
CA LEU A 355 0.68 14.68 1.59
C LEU A 355 0.13 15.97 2.21
N LEU A 356 -1.01 15.89 2.89
CA LEU A 356 -1.58 17.05 3.60
C LEU A 356 -0.74 17.41 4.83
N ALA A 357 -0.22 16.41 5.55
CA ALA A 357 0.72 16.65 6.63
C ALA A 357 2.05 17.26 6.14
N GLU A 358 2.53 16.88 4.95
CA GLU A 358 3.69 17.53 4.29
C GLU A 358 3.39 18.99 3.94
N ALA A 359 2.15 19.32 3.60
CA ALA A 359 1.69 20.68 3.36
C ALA A 359 1.31 21.44 4.64
N ASP A 360 1.66 20.93 5.82
CA ASP A 360 1.35 21.52 7.13
C ASP A 360 -0.16 21.78 7.36
N VAL A 361 -1.02 20.88 6.88
CA VAL A 361 -2.45 20.90 7.22
C VAL A 361 -2.66 20.29 8.62
N PRO A 362 -3.32 21.01 9.55
CA PRO A 362 -3.65 20.52 10.88
C PRO A 362 -4.47 19.21 10.89
N TYR A 363 -4.08 18.25 11.73
CA TYR A 363 -4.73 16.93 11.80
C TYR A 363 -6.19 16.98 12.29
N ASP A 364 -6.56 17.99 13.08
CA ASP A 364 -7.91 18.23 13.57
C ASP A 364 -8.90 18.65 12.47
N GLN A 365 -8.38 19.11 11.33
CA GLN A 365 -9.19 19.42 10.14
C GLN A 365 -9.29 18.23 9.18
N LEU A 366 -8.60 17.11 9.45
CA LEU A 366 -8.62 15.92 8.64
C LEU A 366 -9.66 14.93 9.17
N TYR A 367 -10.81 14.89 8.52
CA TYR A 367 -11.92 14.01 8.88
C TYR A 367 -11.99 12.78 7.99
N GLU A 368 -12.50 11.68 8.56
CA GLU A 368 -12.85 10.52 7.77
C GLU A 368 -14.23 10.70 7.11
N MET A 369 -14.50 9.90 6.08
CA MET A 369 -15.76 9.95 5.33
C MET A 369 -17.01 9.81 6.23
N ASP A 370 -16.96 8.95 7.25
CA ASP A 370 -18.08 8.70 8.15
C ASP A 370 -18.39 9.92 9.05
N ASP A 371 -17.40 10.76 9.31
CA ASP A 371 -17.56 11.99 10.10
C ASP A 371 -18.19 13.12 9.29
N VAL A 372 -17.95 13.18 7.97
CA VAL A 372 -18.39 14.29 7.11
C VAL A 372 -19.74 14.03 6.45
N ASN A 373 -20.05 12.78 6.08
CA ASN A 373 -21.28 12.44 5.36
C ASN A 373 -22.57 12.85 6.11
N PRO A 374 -22.69 12.73 7.44
CA PRO A 374 -23.88 13.18 8.17
C PRO A 374 -24.11 14.70 8.14
N ARG A 375 -23.04 15.49 7.96
CA ARG A 375 -23.08 16.96 7.97
C ARG A 375 -22.87 17.58 6.58
N MET A 376 -22.91 16.78 5.52
CA MET A 376 -22.55 17.22 4.15
C MET A 376 -23.39 18.43 3.66
N GLU A 377 -24.65 18.50 4.07
CA GLU A 377 -25.59 19.59 3.70
C GLU A 377 -25.23 20.94 4.35
N ASN A 378 -24.39 20.94 5.39
CA ASN A 378 -23.93 22.16 6.05
C ASN A 378 -22.79 22.86 5.29
N TYR A 379 -22.11 22.17 4.37
CA TYR A 379 -21.05 22.79 3.57
C TYR A 379 -21.66 23.55 2.39
N ASP A 380 -21.20 24.80 2.21
CA ASP A 380 -21.60 25.65 1.10
C ASP A 380 -20.96 25.17 -0.20
N VAL A 381 -19.67 24.82 -0.13
CA VAL A 381 -18.90 24.35 -1.28
C VAL A 381 -18.09 23.11 -0.91
N VAL A 382 -18.21 22.06 -1.72
CA VAL A 382 -17.29 20.90 -1.67
C VAL A 382 -16.34 21.00 -2.85
N ILE A 383 -15.03 21.07 -2.58
CA ILE A 383 -13.98 21.10 -3.60
C ILE A 383 -13.40 19.69 -3.76
N VAL A 384 -13.80 18.99 -4.81
CA VAL A 384 -13.28 17.68 -5.21
C VAL A 384 -12.03 17.87 -6.08
N ILE A 385 -10.85 17.57 -5.55
CA ILE A 385 -9.58 17.85 -6.24
C ILE A 385 -8.95 16.55 -6.74
N GLY A 386 -9.07 16.28 -8.04
CA GLY A 386 -8.43 15.11 -8.64
C GLY A 386 -8.93 13.76 -8.11
N ALA A 387 -10.10 13.74 -7.46
CA ALA A 387 -10.80 12.53 -7.05
C ALA A 387 -11.86 12.16 -8.09
N ASN A 388 -12.22 10.88 -8.17
CA ASN A 388 -13.31 10.44 -9.05
C ASN A 388 -14.14 9.34 -8.39
N ASP A 389 -13.55 8.16 -8.24
CA ASP A 389 -14.31 6.98 -7.79
C ASP A 389 -14.79 7.12 -6.35
N VAL A 390 -14.01 7.78 -5.49
CA VAL A 390 -14.31 7.99 -4.05
C VAL A 390 -15.44 9.00 -3.78
N VAL A 391 -15.89 9.73 -4.80
CA VAL A 391 -17.05 10.63 -4.74
C VAL A 391 -18.17 10.21 -5.69
N ASN A 392 -18.08 9.02 -6.29
CA ASN A 392 -18.96 8.59 -7.37
C ASN A 392 -20.32 8.07 -6.84
N PRO A 393 -21.45 8.75 -7.09
CA PRO A 393 -22.78 8.34 -6.61
C PRO A 393 -23.24 6.99 -7.16
N ALA A 394 -22.68 6.53 -8.29
CA ALA A 394 -22.99 5.22 -8.86
C ALA A 394 -22.72 4.07 -7.88
N ALA A 395 -21.82 4.27 -6.91
CA ALA A 395 -21.57 3.31 -5.85
C ALA A 395 -22.82 3.03 -4.98
N LYS A 396 -23.77 3.96 -4.89
CA LYS A 396 -25.04 3.78 -4.14
C LYS A 396 -26.25 3.68 -5.04
N GLU A 397 -26.28 4.44 -6.14
CA GLU A 397 -27.45 4.59 -7.00
C GLU A 397 -27.56 3.48 -8.06
N MET A 398 -26.44 2.87 -8.50
CA MET A 398 -26.40 2.00 -9.69
C MET A 398 -25.94 0.57 -9.38
N LYS A 399 -26.88 -0.38 -9.23
CA LYS A 399 -26.59 -1.81 -8.95
C LYS A 399 -25.67 -2.50 -9.98
N GLY A 400 -25.67 -2.03 -11.22
CA GLY A 400 -24.81 -2.57 -12.29
C GLY A 400 -23.39 -1.98 -12.33
N SER A 401 -23.08 -1.01 -11.47
CA SER A 401 -21.76 -0.38 -11.44
C SER A 401 -20.70 -1.31 -10.83
N PRO A 402 -19.48 -1.39 -11.41
CA PRO A 402 -18.35 -2.11 -10.82
C PRO A 402 -17.97 -1.68 -9.40
N ILE A 403 -18.38 -0.47 -9.00
CA ILE A 403 -18.13 0.11 -7.67
C ILE A 403 -19.38 0.10 -6.78
N TYR A 404 -20.45 -0.61 -7.16
CA TYR A 404 -21.66 -0.68 -6.34
C TYR A 404 -21.38 -1.22 -4.94
N GLY A 405 -21.94 -0.56 -3.93
CA GLY A 405 -21.73 -0.81 -2.50
C GLY A 405 -20.42 -0.24 -1.93
N MET A 406 -19.55 0.38 -2.75
CA MET A 406 -18.38 1.10 -2.22
C MET A 406 -18.85 2.27 -1.34
N PRO A 407 -18.34 2.41 -0.10
CA PRO A 407 -18.50 3.64 0.64
C PRO A 407 -17.92 4.80 -0.17
N VAL A 408 -18.60 5.94 -0.21
CA VAL A 408 -18.16 7.13 -0.94
C VAL A 408 -18.46 8.37 -0.13
N ILE A 409 -17.65 9.41 -0.34
CA ILE A 409 -17.94 10.75 0.17
C ILE A 409 -19.12 11.30 -0.64
N GLU A 410 -20.23 11.61 0.04
CA GLU A 410 -21.49 12.01 -0.59
C GLU A 410 -21.51 13.48 -1.02
N ALA A 411 -20.45 13.93 -1.71
CA ALA A 411 -20.26 15.33 -2.10
C ALA A 411 -21.48 15.96 -2.78
N HIS A 412 -22.26 15.15 -3.53
CA HIS A 412 -23.50 15.57 -4.18
C HIS A 412 -24.57 16.15 -3.25
N ARG A 413 -24.51 15.91 -1.94
CA ARG A 413 -25.46 16.45 -0.94
C ARG A 413 -25.13 17.86 -0.47
N ALA A 414 -23.95 18.40 -0.79
CA ALA A 414 -23.60 19.77 -0.47
C ALA A 414 -24.34 20.78 -1.36
N LYS A 415 -24.35 22.06 -0.96
CA LYS A 415 -25.05 23.11 -1.70
C LYS A 415 -24.46 23.31 -3.10
N THR A 416 -23.13 23.38 -3.19
CA THR A 416 -22.38 23.47 -4.46
C THR A 416 -21.18 22.52 -4.43
N VAL A 417 -20.87 21.89 -5.57
CA VAL A 417 -19.71 21.01 -5.73
C VAL A 417 -18.82 21.49 -6.85
N PHE A 418 -17.55 21.74 -6.56
CA PHE A 418 -16.52 22.03 -7.55
C PHE A 418 -15.66 20.81 -7.79
N VAL A 419 -15.56 20.37 -9.05
CA VAL A 419 -14.72 19.24 -9.43
C VAL A 419 -13.55 19.73 -10.27
N LEU A 420 -12.35 19.66 -9.70
CA LEU A 420 -11.11 20.09 -10.35
C LEU A 420 -10.43 18.88 -11.01
N LYS A 421 -10.42 18.86 -12.34
CA LYS A 421 -9.79 17.79 -13.14
C LYS A 421 -9.37 18.29 -14.53
N ARG A 422 -8.37 17.64 -15.14
CA ARG A 422 -7.90 17.95 -16.51
C ARG A 422 -8.95 17.69 -17.61
N SER A 423 -9.82 16.70 -17.41
CA SER A 423 -10.87 16.33 -18.37
C SER A 423 -11.99 15.59 -17.66
N ALA A 424 -13.14 15.40 -18.33
CA ALA A 424 -14.26 14.61 -17.83
C ALA A 424 -14.04 13.08 -17.89
N ASN A 425 -12.84 12.63 -18.26
CA ASN A 425 -12.55 11.20 -18.44
C ASN A 425 -12.71 10.41 -17.14
N ALA A 426 -13.02 9.12 -17.29
CA ALA A 426 -13.18 8.17 -16.20
C ALA A 426 -11.96 8.10 -15.24
N GLY A 427 -12.22 7.56 -14.05
CA GLY A 427 -11.28 7.48 -12.94
C GLY A 427 -10.41 6.23 -13.01
N PHE A 428 -10.03 5.73 -11.85
CA PHE A 428 -9.24 4.51 -11.77
C PHE A 428 -10.10 3.31 -12.19
N ALA A 429 -11.35 3.25 -11.75
CA ALA A 429 -12.31 2.18 -12.04
C ALA A 429 -12.77 2.15 -13.51
N GLY A 430 -12.46 3.18 -14.32
CA GLY A 430 -12.87 3.23 -15.73
C GLY A 430 -14.38 3.40 -15.95
N VAL A 431 -15.10 3.90 -14.94
CA VAL A 431 -16.55 4.19 -14.98
C VAL A 431 -16.76 5.69 -15.01
N ASP A 432 -17.79 6.14 -15.75
CA ASP A 432 -18.25 7.52 -15.73
C ASP A 432 -18.85 7.88 -14.35
N ASN A 433 -18.86 9.16 -14.01
CA ASN A 433 -19.29 9.61 -12.68
C ASN A 433 -20.56 10.49 -12.78
N PRO A 434 -21.72 10.03 -12.26
CA PRO A 434 -22.96 10.80 -12.26
C PRO A 434 -22.84 12.15 -11.57
N LEU A 435 -21.90 12.30 -10.61
CA LEU A 435 -21.68 13.58 -9.91
C LEU A 435 -21.45 14.73 -10.88
N PHE A 436 -20.74 14.50 -11.98
CA PHE A 436 -20.32 15.54 -12.92
C PHE A 436 -21.50 16.14 -13.71
N PHE A 437 -22.64 15.45 -13.69
CA PHE A 437 -23.86 15.84 -14.40
C PHE A 437 -24.95 16.36 -13.46
N LYS A 438 -24.73 16.35 -12.13
CA LYS A 438 -25.70 16.87 -11.16
C LYS A 438 -25.78 18.39 -11.20
N ASP A 439 -26.96 18.92 -10.89
CA ASP A 439 -27.27 20.35 -11.08
C ASP A 439 -26.44 21.30 -10.22
N ASN A 440 -26.06 20.86 -9.03
CA ASN A 440 -25.21 21.58 -8.07
C ASN A 440 -23.70 21.41 -8.33
N THR A 441 -23.30 20.64 -9.34
CA THR A 441 -21.89 20.41 -9.67
C THR A 441 -21.41 21.36 -10.76
N ARG A 442 -20.19 21.87 -10.61
CA ARG A 442 -19.45 22.62 -11.62
C ARG A 442 -18.07 22.00 -11.82
N MET A 443 -17.70 21.75 -13.06
CA MET A 443 -16.39 21.25 -13.43
C MET A 443 -15.45 22.44 -13.68
N VAL A 444 -14.36 22.53 -12.93
CA VAL A 444 -13.30 23.51 -13.16
C VAL A 444 -12.13 22.78 -13.82
N LEU A 445 -12.06 22.89 -15.15
CA LEU A 445 -11.15 22.09 -15.95
C LEU A 445 -9.73 22.69 -15.98
N GLY A 446 -8.73 21.85 -15.78
CA GLY A 446 -7.32 22.29 -15.77
C GLY A 446 -6.40 21.32 -15.01
N ASP A 447 -5.11 21.61 -14.99
CA ASP A 447 -4.22 21.01 -14.00
C ASP A 447 -4.63 21.49 -12.60
N ALA A 448 -4.66 20.59 -11.62
CA ALA A 448 -5.19 20.92 -10.30
C ALA A 448 -4.41 22.05 -9.64
N LYS A 449 -3.07 22.08 -9.77
CA LYS A 449 -2.24 23.11 -9.17
C LYS A 449 -2.46 24.46 -9.84
N ASP A 450 -2.51 24.48 -11.17
CA ASP A 450 -2.71 25.70 -11.94
C ASP A 450 -4.08 26.32 -11.69
N THR A 451 -5.13 25.49 -11.62
CA THR A 451 -6.49 25.95 -11.32
C THR A 451 -6.58 26.57 -9.93
N ILE A 452 -6.02 25.92 -8.91
CA ILE A 452 -6.02 26.44 -7.53
C ILE A 452 -5.20 27.73 -7.44
N ASN A 453 -4.02 27.77 -8.05
CA ASN A 453 -3.21 28.99 -8.10
C ASN A 453 -3.92 30.14 -8.82
N SER A 454 -4.75 29.84 -9.83
CA SER A 454 -5.55 30.86 -10.50
C SER A 454 -6.60 31.44 -9.55
N ILE A 455 -7.26 30.60 -8.76
CA ILE A 455 -8.20 31.04 -7.71
C ILE A 455 -7.49 31.87 -6.65
N ILE A 456 -6.33 31.41 -6.17
CA ILE A 456 -5.52 32.12 -5.15
C ILE A 456 -5.14 33.52 -5.60
N ARG A 457 -4.80 33.72 -6.88
CA ARG A 457 -4.44 35.05 -7.41
C ARG A 457 -5.58 36.04 -7.27
N GLU A 458 -6.82 35.62 -7.49
CA GLU A 458 -7.99 36.50 -7.37
C GLU A 458 -8.22 36.95 -5.91
N PHE A 459 -7.84 36.15 -4.90
CA PHE A 459 -7.86 36.57 -3.49
C PHE A 459 -6.84 37.67 -3.15
N GLY A 460 -5.81 37.86 -3.98
CA GLY A 460 -4.70 38.80 -3.73
C GLY A 460 -4.81 40.14 -4.49
N ASP A 461 -5.83 40.30 -5.35
CA ASP A 461 -6.00 41.47 -6.22
C ASP A 461 -6.87 42.61 -5.57
N GLU A 462 -7.04 42.60 -4.24
CA GLU A 462 -7.67 43.70 -3.46
C GLU A 462 -6.69 44.80 -2.98
#